data_AF-A0A6J2Q1B8-F1
#
_entry.id   AF-A0A6J2Q1B8-F1
#
_cell.length_a   1.000
_cell.length_b   1.000
_cell.length_c   1.000
_cell.angle_alpha   90.00
_cell.angle_beta   90.00
_cell.angle_gamma   90.00
#
_symmetry.space_group_name_H-M   'P 1'
#
loop_
_entity.id
_entity.type
_entity.pdbx_description
1 polymer ?
#
loop_
_entity_poly.entity_id
_entity_poly.type
_entity_poly.pdbx_seq_one_letter_code
_entity_poly.pdbx_strand_id
1 'polypeptide(L)'
;MTLRPTPTVFPELLTWGGCASFVANFLSLDPLEPPEGLPRYLFSSSSVLQSQRATCFECATLLCSLLLGAHYDVYCVSGYAVKEMCLLDQSLQECPLLDTEVKSVISEQEPQENKYTVKPLRELKSNFVTQQEKKKQDAEAARFQKHKLQESEQRPADPLQGLRVHCWVLVLSGSRSVQENFFIDPLTGNSYTTDNDNFLGIESVWNNLNYYVNMQDCRNGCADMVYDLEDLKIWEPVLFGATYKKQLILDVLKKKESKLMSKITNDVEEEEQPRAFEMPRSWVSDIPISKQDLETCWPGTQKVTQYRKAKLEKFAPDLMSDGLITRLTTYKDLNCTDVVMVKEWYQHRNDHLEEREVNEVDSFITESFKRVQRFHLL
;
A
#
# COMPACT_ATOMS: atom_id res chain seq x y z
N MET A 1 -22.33 -9.55 -6.65
CA MET A 1 -20.87 -9.48 -6.40
C MET A 1 -20.55 -8.70 -5.11
N THR A 2 -19.42 -8.96 -4.43
CA THR A 2 -18.99 -8.20 -3.23
C THR A 2 -18.32 -6.87 -3.57
N LEU A 3 -17.52 -6.83 -4.65
CA LEU A 3 -16.88 -5.59 -5.12
C LEU A 3 -17.91 -4.60 -5.68
N ARG A 4 -17.78 -3.35 -5.27
CA ARG A 4 -18.59 -2.24 -5.77
C ARG A 4 -17.71 -1.02 -6.01
N PRO A 5 -17.41 -0.68 -7.27
CA PRO A 5 -16.68 0.54 -7.60
C PRO A 5 -17.41 1.74 -6.99
N THR A 6 -16.78 2.40 -6.03
CA THR A 6 -17.40 3.52 -5.30
C THR A 6 -16.60 4.80 -5.56
N PRO A 7 -17.15 5.78 -6.28
CA PRO A 7 -16.47 7.05 -6.49
C PRO A 7 -16.39 7.82 -5.16
N THR A 8 -15.29 8.55 -4.99
CA THR A 8 -15.03 9.35 -3.79
C THR A 8 -14.90 10.83 -4.14
N VAL A 9 -15.35 11.69 -3.22
CA VAL A 9 -15.17 13.14 -3.29
C VAL A 9 -13.89 13.60 -2.59
N PHE A 10 -13.25 12.71 -1.83
CA PHE A 10 -12.07 13.01 -1.02
C PHE A 10 -10.79 12.86 -1.85
N PRO A 11 -9.99 13.93 -2.02
CA PRO A 11 -8.75 13.89 -2.79
C PRO A 11 -7.75 12.83 -2.33
N GLU A 12 -7.70 12.57 -1.01
CA GLU A 12 -6.83 11.59 -0.38
C GLU A 12 -7.08 10.19 -0.96
N LEU A 13 -8.34 9.86 -1.20
CA LEU A 13 -8.78 8.57 -1.73
C LEU A 13 -8.79 8.49 -3.27
N LEU A 14 -8.25 9.49 -3.97
CA LEU A 14 -8.06 9.42 -5.42
C LEU A 14 -6.74 8.74 -5.81
N THR A 15 -5.79 8.67 -4.88
CA THR A 15 -4.49 8.02 -5.12
C THR A 15 -4.49 6.61 -4.57
N TRP A 16 -3.77 5.69 -5.22
CA TRP A 16 -3.69 4.32 -4.73
C TRP A 16 -3.09 4.26 -3.32
N GLY A 17 -2.07 5.09 -3.04
CA GLY A 17 -1.40 5.13 -1.74
C GLY A 17 -2.30 5.68 -0.64
N GLY A 18 -3.14 6.68 -0.95
CA GLY A 18 -4.11 7.18 0.02
C GLY A 18 -5.22 6.18 0.33
N CYS A 19 -5.74 5.45 -0.67
CA CYS A 19 -6.67 4.33 -0.42
C CYS A 19 -6.04 3.23 0.43
N ALA A 20 -4.81 2.82 0.08
CA ALA A 20 -4.10 1.76 0.78
C ALA A 20 -3.81 2.15 2.24
N SER A 21 -3.31 3.37 2.46
CA SER A 21 -3.07 3.93 3.79
C SER A 21 -4.37 4.02 4.59
N PHE A 22 -5.48 4.49 4.00
CA PHE A 22 -6.77 4.55 4.68
C PHE A 22 -7.20 3.17 5.17
N VAL A 23 -7.21 2.15 4.30
CA VAL A 23 -7.65 0.79 4.67
C VAL A 23 -6.75 0.18 5.75
N ALA A 24 -5.43 0.27 5.58
CA ALA A 24 -4.45 -0.27 6.53
C ALA A 24 -4.50 0.42 7.91
N ASN A 25 -4.93 1.67 7.95
CA ASN A 25 -5.02 2.44 9.17
C ASN A 25 -6.36 2.24 9.86
N PHE A 26 -7.44 2.27 9.08
CA PHE A 26 -8.80 2.28 9.57
C PHE A 26 -9.29 0.92 10.07
N LEU A 27 -8.67 -0.18 9.62
CA LEU A 27 -9.07 -1.54 9.97
C LEU A 27 -8.05 -2.25 10.87
N SER A 28 -8.57 -3.02 11.82
CA SER A 28 -7.79 -4.03 12.56
C SER A 28 -7.94 -5.40 11.91
N LEU A 29 -6.82 -6.13 11.79
CA LEU A 29 -6.82 -7.49 11.27
C LEU A 29 -7.59 -8.44 12.19
N ASP A 30 -8.51 -9.18 11.60
CA ASP A 30 -9.10 -10.40 12.16
C ASP A 30 -8.52 -11.61 11.41
N PRO A 31 -7.58 -12.38 12.00
CA PRO A 31 -6.90 -13.46 11.29
C PRO A 31 -7.87 -14.57 10.82
N LEU A 32 -7.49 -15.27 9.75
CA LEU A 32 -8.25 -16.41 9.27
C LEU A 32 -8.11 -17.61 10.22
N GLU A 33 -9.23 -18.26 10.51
CA GLU A 33 -9.30 -19.47 11.33
C GLU A 33 -10.09 -20.58 10.60
N PRO A 34 -9.43 -21.65 10.10
CA PRO A 34 -7.99 -21.89 10.06
C PRO A 34 -7.26 -21.03 9.01
N PRO A 35 -5.94 -20.81 9.13
CA PRO A 35 -5.18 -19.94 8.23
C PRO A 35 -4.95 -20.54 6.83
N GLU A 36 -5.12 -21.85 6.66
CA GLU A 36 -5.06 -22.49 5.33
C GLU A 36 -6.42 -22.48 4.61
N GLY A 37 -7.48 -22.04 5.29
CA GLY A 37 -8.84 -22.06 4.77
C GLY A 37 -9.25 -20.71 4.18
N LEU A 38 -10.01 -20.76 3.08
CA LEU A 38 -10.76 -19.58 2.62
C LEU A 38 -11.83 -19.20 3.65
N PRO A 39 -12.15 -17.91 3.80
CA PRO A 39 -13.19 -17.46 4.71
C PRO A 39 -14.55 -18.02 4.30
N ARG A 40 -15.33 -18.50 5.28
CA ARG A 40 -16.66 -19.09 5.05
C ARG A 40 -17.72 -18.07 4.63
N TYR A 41 -17.52 -16.82 5.02
CA TYR A 41 -18.38 -15.69 4.72
C TYR A 41 -17.51 -14.45 4.54
N LEU A 42 -18.04 -13.45 3.85
CA LEU A 42 -17.43 -12.14 3.72
C LEU A 42 -18.44 -11.09 4.15
N PHE A 43 -18.01 -10.18 5.01
CA PHE A 43 -18.78 -9.01 5.37
C PHE A 43 -18.78 -7.98 4.25
N SER A 44 -19.86 -7.21 4.17
CA SER A 44 -19.96 -6.10 3.23
C SER A 44 -18.96 -4.99 3.60
N SER A 45 -18.50 -4.22 2.62
CA SER A 45 -17.62 -3.05 2.87
C SER A 45 -18.21 -2.09 3.91
N SER A 46 -19.54 -1.90 3.92
CA SER A 46 -20.21 -1.07 4.92
C SER A 46 -20.15 -1.67 6.33
N SER A 47 -20.30 -3.00 6.45
CA SER A 47 -20.19 -3.71 7.74
C SER A 47 -18.76 -3.71 8.27
N VAL A 48 -17.77 -3.86 7.37
CA VAL A 48 -16.34 -3.77 7.69
C VAL A 48 -15.99 -2.39 8.21
N LEU A 49 -16.46 -1.32 7.56
CA LEU A 49 -16.23 0.04 8.03
C LEU A 49 -16.85 0.30 9.41
N GLN A 50 -18.06 -0.21 9.66
CA GLN A 50 -18.73 -0.03 10.95
C GLN A 50 -18.04 -0.78 12.09
N SER A 51 -17.57 -1.99 11.83
CA SER A 51 -16.90 -2.83 12.84
C SER A 51 -15.43 -2.51 13.03
N GLN A 52 -14.81 -1.86 12.04
CA GLN A 52 -13.36 -1.60 11.96
C GLN A 52 -12.48 -2.85 12.16
N ARG A 53 -13.04 -4.02 11.86
CA ARG A 53 -12.37 -5.32 11.95
C ARG A 53 -12.64 -6.09 10.67
N ALA A 54 -11.59 -6.70 10.12
CA ALA A 54 -11.69 -7.39 8.86
C ALA A 54 -10.60 -8.44 8.69
N THR A 55 -10.96 -9.50 7.97
CA THR A 55 -10.00 -10.46 7.42
C THR A 55 -9.22 -9.83 6.26
N CYS A 56 -8.11 -10.45 5.86
CA CYS A 56 -7.34 -10.00 4.70
C CYS A 56 -8.19 -9.91 3.41
N PHE A 57 -9.16 -10.81 3.22
CA PHE A 57 -10.09 -10.78 2.08
C PHE A 57 -11.02 -9.58 2.11
N GLU A 58 -11.52 -9.21 3.28
CA GLU A 58 -12.39 -8.05 3.45
C GLU A 58 -11.62 -6.74 3.28
N CYS A 59 -10.39 -6.66 3.83
CA CYS A 59 -9.48 -5.54 3.60
C CYS A 59 -9.17 -5.36 2.11
N ALA A 60 -8.80 -6.43 1.41
CA ALA A 60 -8.54 -6.41 -0.04
C ALA A 60 -9.79 -6.03 -0.84
N THR A 61 -10.97 -6.54 -0.46
CA THR A 61 -12.24 -6.24 -1.12
C THR A 61 -12.63 -4.77 -0.97
N LEU A 62 -12.46 -4.21 0.23
CA LEU A 62 -12.68 -2.79 0.48
C LEU A 62 -11.73 -1.93 -0.34
N LEU A 63 -10.43 -2.23 -0.28
CA LEU A 63 -9.39 -1.50 -1.01
C LEU A 63 -9.64 -1.54 -2.54
N CYS A 64 -9.89 -2.73 -3.08
CA CYS A 64 -10.18 -2.92 -4.49
C CYS A 64 -11.41 -2.12 -4.92
N SER A 65 -12.49 -2.11 -4.12
CA SER A 65 -13.70 -1.32 -4.41
C SER A 65 -13.44 0.19 -4.47
N LEU A 66 -12.58 0.72 -3.59
CA LEU A 66 -12.17 2.13 -3.61
C LEU A 66 -11.32 2.46 -4.84
N LEU A 67 -10.33 1.61 -5.15
CA LEU A 67 -9.42 1.79 -6.29
C LEU A 67 -10.16 1.69 -7.64
N LEU A 68 -11.12 0.77 -7.77
CA LEU A 68 -11.99 0.70 -8.95
C LEU A 68 -12.81 1.99 -9.10
N GLY A 69 -13.30 2.55 -7.99
CA GLY A 69 -13.99 3.84 -7.96
C GLY A 69 -13.11 5.02 -8.36
N ALA A 70 -11.81 4.95 -8.06
CA ALA A 70 -10.78 5.91 -8.51
C ALA A 70 -10.23 5.61 -9.91
N HIS A 71 -10.85 4.68 -10.65
CA HIS A 71 -10.52 4.28 -12.03
C HIS A 71 -9.15 3.61 -12.21
N TYR A 72 -8.62 2.97 -11.18
CA TYR A 72 -7.49 2.06 -11.34
C TYR A 72 -7.96 0.73 -11.96
N ASP A 73 -7.05 0.03 -12.64
CA ASP A 73 -7.27 -1.34 -13.09
C ASP A 73 -6.78 -2.29 -12.02
N VAL A 74 -7.69 -2.79 -11.20
CA VAL A 74 -7.33 -3.55 -10.00
C VAL A 74 -8.14 -4.81 -9.84
N TYR A 75 -7.52 -5.78 -9.19
CA TYR A 75 -8.08 -7.09 -8.90
C TYR A 75 -7.77 -7.45 -7.46
N CYS A 76 -8.75 -8.03 -6.77
CA CYS A 76 -8.43 -8.81 -5.58
C CYS A 76 -7.70 -10.08 -6.02
N VAL A 77 -6.66 -10.46 -5.28
CA VAL A 77 -5.85 -11.65 -5.52
C VAL A 77 -6.05 -12.59 -4.35
N SER A 78 -6.42 -13.84 -4.61
CA SER A 78 -6.40 -14.90 -3.61
C SER A 78 -5.23 -15.81 -3.90
N GLY A 79 -4.39 -16.04 -2.89
CA GLY A 79 -3.20 -16.86 -3.03
C GLY A 79 -2.56 -17.14 -1.68
N TYR A 80 -1.25 -17.35 -1.71
CA TYR A 80 -0.46 -17.73 -0.54
C TYR A 80 0.58 -16.66 -0.23
N ALA A 81 0.79 -16.39 1.05
CA ALA A 81 1.80 -15.44 1.50
C ALA A 81 2.56 -15.95 2.72
N VAL A 82 3.71 -15.34 2.98
CA VAL A 82 4.51 -15.63 4.18
C VAL A 82 3.73 -15.34 5.47
N LYS A 83 4.10 -16.04 6.55
CA LYS A 83 3.46 -15.95 7.86
C LYS A 83 3.35 -14.50 8.35
N GLU A 84 4.43 -13.75 8.21
CA GLU A 84 4.55 -12.38 8.70
C GLU A 84 3.52 -11.46 8.04
N MET A 85 3.32 -11.60 6.73
CA MET A 85 2.31 -10.84 5.98
C MET A 85 0.90 -11.25 6.38
N CYS A 86 0.63 -12.55 6.53
CA CYS A 86 -0.69 -13.05 6.92
C CYS A 86 -1.13 -12.60 8.31
N LEU A 87 -0.17 -12.43 9.24
CA LEU A 87 -0.41 -12.07 10.63
C LEU A 87 -0.17 -10.59 10.93
N LEU A 88 0.16 -9.77 9.93
CA LEU A 88 0.58 -8.37 10.11
C LEU A 88 1.74 -8.23 11.11
N ASP A 89 2.66 -9.21 11.12
CA ASP A 89 3.84 -9.16 11.97
C ASP A 89 4.96 -8.37 11.29
N GLN A 90 5.20 -7.16 11.81
CA GLN A 90 6.23 -6.25 11.30
C GLN A 90 7.48 -6.20 12.19
N SER A 91 7.56 -7.04 13.22
CA SER A 91 8.60 -6.99 14.27
C SER A 91 10.04 -7.18 13.75
N LEU A 92 10.20 -7.74 12.56
CA LEU A 92 11.51 -7.93 11.91
C LEU A 92 11.76 -6.98 10.73
N GLN A 93 10.77 -6.14 10.38
CA GLN A 93 10.92 -5.12 9.36
C GLN A 93 11.62 -3.90 9.94
N GLU A 94 12.48 -3.25 9.15
CA GLU A 94 13.07 -1.98 9.54
C GLU A 94 11.98 -0.89 9.59
N CYS A 95 12.07 0.00 10.58
CA CYS A 95 11.10 1.07 10.71
C CYS A 95 11.33 2.13 9.62
N PRO A 96 10.33 2.49 8.80
CA PRO A 96 10.50 3.46 7.72
C PRO A 96 10.99 4.84 8.17
N LEU A 97 10.71 5.24 9.42
CA LEU A 97 11.17 6.52 9.96
C LEU A 97 12.66 6.52 10.31
N LEU A 98 13.29 5.35 10.48
CA LEU A 98 14.73 5.24 10.70
C LEU A 98 15.51 5.37 9.38
N ASP A 99 14.92 4.98 8.25
CA ASP A 99 15.54 5.08 6.91
C ASP A 99 15.62 6.53 6.38
N THR A 100 14.99 7.50 7.06
CA THR A 100 14.78 8.85 6.53
C THR A 100 16.07 9.69 6.50
N GLU A 101 17.14 9.26 7.18
CA GLU A 101 18.44 9.93 7.08
C GLU A 101 19.19 9.66 5.76
N VAL A 102 18.75 8.68 4.95
CA VAL A 102 19.47 8.29 3.72
C VAL A 102 18.72 8.66 2.43
N LYS A 103 17.39 8.88 2.47
CA LYS A 103 16.58 9.16 1.26
C LYS A 103 16.39 10.64 0.91
N SER A 104 16.89 11.58 1.72
CA SER A 104 16.84 13.01 1.41
C SER A 104 17.86 13.47 0.35
N VAL A 105 18.69 12.56 -0.17
CA VAL A 105 19.63 12.81 -1.26
C VAL A 105 19.51 11.69 -2.30
N ILE A 106 18.53 11.78 -3.21
CA ILE A 106 18.54 11.34 -4.63
C ILE A 106 17.12 11.63 -5.16
N SER A 107 16.85 12.92 -5.38
CA SER A 107 15.94 13.38 -6.42
C SER A 107 16.52 14.68 -6.96
N GLU A 108 17.80 14.65 -7.30
CA GLU A 108 18.31 15.58 -8.30
C GLU A 108 17.81 15.05 -9.64
N GLN A 109 16.61 15.49 -10.04
CA GLN A 109 16.38 15.64 -11.47
C GLN A 109 17.50 16.55 -11.96
N GLU A 110 18.37 16.06 -12.84
CA GLU A 110 19.36 16.92 -13.50
C GLU A 110 18.63 18.15 -14.05
N PRO A 111 18.95 19.36 -13.58
CA PRO A 111 18.35 20.56 -14.13
C PRO A 111 18.73 20.60 -15.61
N GLN A 112 17.75 20.68 -16.52
CA GLN A 112 18.04 20.99 -17.91
C GLN A 112 18.87 22.28 -17.94
N GLU A 113 20.13 22.16 -18.40
CA GLU A 113 21.06 23.29 -18.45
C GLU A 113 20.55 24.31 -19.48
N ASN A 114 19.85 25.33 -19.02
CA ASN A 114 19.62 26.53 -19.80
C ASN A 114 20.92 27.34 -19.86
N LYS A 115 21.20 27.98 -21.00
CA LYS A 115 22.41 28.77 -21.31
C LYS A 115 22.74 29.90 -20.30
N TYR A 116 21.81 30.21 -19.40
CA TYR A 116 21.91 31.28 -18.39
C TYR A 116 21.87 30.78 -16.94
N THR A 117 21.95 29.46 -16.70
CA THR A 117 21.98 28.93 -15.32
C THR A 117 23.34 29.18 -14.68
N VAL A 118 23.35 29.93 -13.57
CA VAL A 118 24.55 30.16 -12.76
C VAL A 118 25.01 28.81 -12.21
N LYS A 119 26.27 28.45 -12.44
CA LYS A 119 26.84 27.20 -11.91
C LYS A 119 26.64 27.18 -10.39
N PRO A 120 26.11 26.08 -9.82
CA PRO A 120 26.02 25.92 -8.38
C PRO A 120 27.39 26.16 -7.74
N LEU A 121 27.41 26.78 -6.55
CA LEU A 121 28.64 26.94 -5.81
C LEU A 121 29.23 25.54 -5.56
N ARG A 122 30.48 25.33 -5.99
CA ARG A 122 31.14 24.04 -5.86
C ARG A 122 31.26 23.72 -4.36
N GLU A 123 30.51 22.74 -3.89
CA GLU A 123 30.69 22.24 -2.53
C GLU A 123 32.11 21.67 -2.41
N LEU A 124 32.94 22.30 -1.58
CA LEU A 124 34.31 21.84 -1.32
C LEU A 124 34.28 20.66 -0.33
N LYS A 125 33.77 19.51 -0.79
CA LYS A 125 33.83 18.26 -0.05
C LYS A 125 35.07 17.47 -0.49
N SER A 126 35.84 16.95 0.47
CA SER A 126 37.03 16.16 0.19
C SER A 126 36.64 14.78 -0.33
N ASN A 127 37.06 14.42 -1.54
CA ASN A 127 36.81 13.10 -2.13
C ASN A 127 37.29 11.95 -1.23
N PHE A 128 38.35 12.18 -0.44
CA PHE A 128 38.85 11.20 0.53
C PHE A 128 37.85 10.93 1.65
N VAL A 129 37.24 11.99 2.19
CA VAL A 129 36.23 11.88 3.26
C VAL A 129 34.99 11.15 2.73
N THR A 130 34.50 11.54 1.54
CA THR A 130 33.37 10.85 0.88
C THR A 130 33.65 9.37 0.67
N GLN A 131 34.86 9.01 0.23
CA GLN A 131 35.22 7.61 -0.02
C GLN A 131 35.40 6.82 1.29
N GLN A 132 35.86 7.46 2.36
CA GLN A 132 35.98 6.84 3.67
C GLN A 132 34.61 6.59 4.32
N GLU A 133 33.68 7.54 4.16
CA GLU A 133 32.31 7.45 4.65
C GLU A 133 31.52 6.38 3.90
N LYS A 134 31.64 6.32 2.57
CA LYS A 134 31.08 5.24 1.76
C LYS A 134 31.59 3.85 2.19
N LYS A 135 32.90 3.70 2.42
CA LYS A 135 33.47 2.44 2.92
C LYS A 135 32.91 2.03 4.29
N LYS A 136 32.62 3.00 5.17
CA LYS A 136 32.00 2.73 6.47
C LYS A 136 30.55 2.26 6.30
N GLN A 137 29.77 2.95 5.47
CA GLN A 137 28.39 2.59 5.15
C GLN A 137 28.31 1.19 4.50
N ASP A 138 29.18 0.91 3.53
CA ASP A 138 29.23 -0.41 2.86
C ASP A 138 29.59 -1.52 3.87
N ALA A 139 30.54 -1.27 4.78
CA ALA A 139 30.92 -2.23 5.81
C ALA A 139 29.82 -2.47 6.85
N GLU A 140 29.09 -1.42 7.23
CA GLU A 140 27.95 -1.50 8.13
C GLU A 140 26.77 -2.24 7.49
N ALA A 141 26.43 -1.92 6.23
CA ALA A 141 25.44 -2.63 5.45
C ALA A 141 25.79 -4.12 5.29
N ALA A 142 27.07 -4.45 5.03
CA ALA A 142 27.52 -5.83 4.95
C ALA A 142 27.42 -6.58 6.30
N ARG A 143 27.74 -5.91 7.42
CA ARG A 143 27.55 -6.48 8.77
C ARG A 143 26.08 -6.72 9.06
N PHE A 144 25.23 -5.76 8.72
CA PHE A 144 23.79 -5.83 8.89
C PHE A 144 23.18 -6.98 8.07
N GLN A 145 23.59 -7.13 6.80
CA GLN A 145 23.17 -8.26 5.95
C GLN A 145 23.58 -9.60 6.55
N LYS A 146 24.83 -9.73 7.03
CA LYS A 146 25.28 -10.95 7.72
C LYS A 146 24.44 -11.27 8.96
N HIS A 147 24.12 -10.26 9.77
CA HIS A 147 23.28 -10.46 10.96
C HIS A 147 21.86 -10.89 10.58
N LYS A 148 21.27 -10.29 9.54
CA LYS A 148 19.95 -10.64 9.01
C LYS A 148 19.91 -12.08 8.49
N LEU A 149 20.97 -12.54 7.81
CA LEU A 149 21.11 -13.93 7.36
C LEU A 149 21.21 -14.89 8.54
N GLN A 150 22.06 -14.59 9.52
CA GLN A 150 22.23 -15.42 10.71
C GLN A 150 20.92 -15.51 11.53
N GLU A 151 20.18 -14.41 11.67
CA GLU A 151 18.85 -14.40 12.27
C GLU A 151 17.85 -15.25 11.47
N SER A 152 17.93 -15.26 10.13
CA SER A 152 17.07 -16.08 9.29
C SER A 152 17.35 -17.57 9.45
N GLU A 153 18.62 -17.96 9.57
CA GLU A 153 19.03 -19.37 9.75
C GLU A 153 18.63 -19.93 11.12
N GLN A 154 18.54 -19.07 12.14
CA GLN A 154 18.14 -19.48 13.49
C GLN A 154 16.62 -19.60 13.67
N ARG A 155 15.81 -19.23 12.66
CA ARG A 155 14.36 -19.29 12.78
C ARG A 155 13.86 -20.73 12.71
N PRO A 156 12.87 -21.09 13.54
CA PRO A 156 12.17 -22.34 13.35
C PRO A 156 11.49 -22.33 11.97
N ALA A 157 11.58 -23.45 11.27
CA ALA A 157 10.86 -23.62 10.01
C ALA A 157 9.36 -23.44 10.25
N ASP A 158 8.71 -22.69 9.36
CA ASP A 158 7.28 -22.45 9.42
C ASP A 158 6.51 -23.67 8.89
N PRO A 159 5.69 -24.36 9.72
CA PRO A 159 4.99 -25.57 9.30
C PRO A 159 3.96 -25.32 8.20
N LEU A 160 3.49 -24.09 8.05
CA LEU A 160 2.46 -23.69 7.10
C LEU A 160 3.01 -22.80 5.97
N GLN A 161 4.33 -22.85 5.73
CA GLN A 161 4.96 -22.12 4.64
C GLN A 161 4.31 -22.53 3.31
N GLY A 162 3.79 -21.53 2.58
CA GLY A 162 3.09 -21.76 1.30
C GLY A 162 1.67 -22.33 1.42
N LEU A 163 1.16 -22.55 2.64
CA LEU A 163 -0.19 -23.05 2.87
C LEU A 163 -1.15 -21.97 3.41
N ARG A 164 -0.61 -20.87 3.97
CA ARG A 164 -1.46 -19.79 4.48
C ARG A 164 -2.11 -19.03 3.35
N VAL A 165 -3.43 -18.99 3.39
CA VAL A 165 -4.23 -18.25 2.44
C VAL A 165 -4.20 -16.77 2.82
N HIS A 166 -3.96 -15.93 1.83
CA HIS A 166 -3.96 -14.50 1.98
C HIS A 166 -4.65 -13.84 0.79
N CYS A 167 -5.12 -12.60 1.00
CA CYS A 167 -5.73 -11.81 -0.06
C CYS A 167 -5.14 -10.41 -0.09
N TRP A 168 -4.70 -10.01 -1.29
CA TRP A 168 -4.10 -8.70 -1.55
C TRP A 168 -4.67 -8.10 -2.83
N VAL A 169 -4.18 -6.93 -3.26
CA VAL A 169 -4.66 -6.27 -4.47
C VAL A 169 -3.56 -6.23 -5.52
N LEU A 170 -3.88 -6.66 -6.74
CA LEU A 170 -3.07 -6.46 -7.94
C LEU A 170 -3.52 -5.20 -8.65
N VAL A 171 -2.58 -4.33 -8.98
CA VAL A 171 -2.79 -3.14 -9.82
C VAL A 171 -2.09 -3.38 -11.15
N LEU A 172 -2.86 -3.37 -12.25
CA LEU A 172 -2.31 -3.49 -13.60
C LEU A 172 -1.89 -2.11 -14.14
N SER A 173 -0.86 -2.13 -14.97
CA SER A 173 -0.36 -0.96 -15.68
C SER A 173 -1.36 -0.42 -16.72
N GLY A 174 -1.16 0.84 -17.12
CA GLY A 174 -1.92 1.49 -18.20
C GLY A 174 -3.08 2.37 -17.74
N SER A 175 -3.54 2.28 -16.49
CA SER A 175 -4.52 3.21 -15.90
C SER A 175 -3.87 4.15 -14.89
N ARG A 176 -4.34 5.40 -14.78
CA ARG A 176 -3.92 6.39 -13.75
C ARG A 176 -2.40 6.58 -13.62
N SER A 177 -1.68 6.57 -14.76
CA SER A 177 -0.22 6.72 -14.86
C SER A 177 0.61 5.61 -14.19
N VAL A 178 0.00 4.44 -13.93
CA VAL A 178 0.72 3.25 -13.46
C VAL A 178 1.52 2.66 -14.63
N GLN A 179 2.84 2.60 -14.49
CA GLN A 179 3.75 2.13 -15.53
C GLN A 179 3.95 0.60 -15.50
N GLU A 180 4.04 0.03 -14.31
CA GLU A 180 4.31 -1.38 -14.08
C GLU A 180 3.26 -1.99 -13.17
N ASN A 181 3.07 -3.30 -13.28
CA ASN A 181 2.17 -4.03 -12.39
C ASN A 181 2.79 -4.09 -11.00
N PHE A 182 1.96 -3.97 -9.97
CA PHE A 182 2.43 -4.09 -8.60
C PHE A 182 1.32 -4.62 -7.69
N PHE A 183 1.74 -5.15 -6.54
CA PHE A 183 0.85 -5.61 -5.48
C PHE A 183 0.72 -4.56 -4.39
N ILE A 184 -0.45 -4.52 -3.75
CA ILE A 184 -0.68 -3.77 -2.52
C ILE A 184 -1.12 -4.76 -1.46
N ASP A 185 -0.38 -4.83 -0.36
CA ASP A 185 -0.85 -5.48 0.86
C ASP A 185 -1.85 -4.55 1.55
N PRO A 186 -3.14 -4.93 1.65
CA PRO A 186 -4.16 -4.07 2.23
C PRO A 186 -4.00 -3.90 3.75
N LEU A 187 -3.24 -4.76 4.43
CA LEU A 187 -3.05 -4.71 5.88
C LEU A 187 -2.02 -3.66 6.29
N THR A 188 -0.91 -3.57 5.54
CA THR A 188 0.13 -2.55 5.77
C THR A 188 -0.06 -1.30 4.93
N GLY A 189 -0.76 -1.41 3.80
CA GLY A 189 -0.90 -0.34 2.81
C GLY A 189 0.33 -0.16 1.92
N ASN A 190 1.31 -1.06 2.02
CA ASN A 190 2.55 -0.99 1.26
C ASN A 190 2.39 -1.57 -0.14
N SER A 191 3.10 -0.98 -1.11
CA SER A 191 3.25 -1.52 -2.44
C SER A 191 4.46 -2.44 -2.55
N TYR A 192 4.33 -3.51 -3.33
CA TYR A 192 5.38 -4.47 -3.63
C TYR A 192 5.44 -4.72 -5.13
N THR A 193 6.64 -5.03 -5.63
CA THR A 193 6.79 -5.57 -6.98
C THR A 193 6.12 -6.93 -7.09
N THR A 194 5.71 -7.32 -8.30
CA THR A 194 5.01 -8.60 -8.52
C THR A 194 5.89 -9.84 -8.33
N ASP A 195 7.21 -9.67 -8.30
CA ASP A 195 8.22 -10.70 -8.09
C ASP A 195 8.67 -10.83 -6.62
N ASN A 196 8.01 -10.14 -5.69
CA ASN A 196 8.43 -10.11 -4.30
C ASN A 196 8.22 -11.46 -3.58
N ASP A 197 9.26 -11.94 -2.90
CA ASP A 197 9.30 -13.25 -2.22
C ASP A 197 8.24 -13.45 -1.11
N ASN A 198 7.59 -12.37 -0.65
CA ASN A 198 6.52 -12.48 0.35
C ASN A 198 5.24 -13.13 -0.22
N PHE A 199 5.07 -13.13 -1.55
CA PHE A 199 3.93 -13.71 -2.25
C PHE A 199 4.33 -15.07 -2.83
N LEU A 200 3.78 -16.14 -2.25
CA LEU A 200 4.20 -17.52 -2.48
C LEU A 200 3.43 -18.23 -3.59
N GLY A 201 2.36 -17.64 -4.09
CA GLY A 201 1.60 -18.15 -5.24
C GLY A 201 0.21 -17.53 -5.35
N ILE A 202 -0.41 -17.63 -6.52
CA ILE A 202 -1.74 -17.07 -6.80
C ILE A 202 -2.65 -18.17 -7.34
N GLU A 203 -3.84 -18.29 -6.77
CA GLU A 203 -4.87 -19.22 -7.22
C GLU A 203 -5.87 -18.53 -8.14
N SER A 204 -6.27 -17.30 -7.81
CA SER A 204 -7.28 -16.58 -8.56
C SER A 204 -7.18 -15.07 -8.38
N VAL A 205 -7.71 -14.34 -9.36
CA VAL A 205 -7.88 -12.89 -9.31
C VAL A 205 -9.28 -12.48 -9.76
N TRP A 206 -9.86 -11.45 -9.16
CA TRP A 206 -11.19 -10.98 -9.57
C TRP A 206 -11.38 -9.49 -9.37
N ASN A 207 -12.24 -8.90 -10.22
CA ASN A 207 -12.68 -7.52 -10.11
C ASN A 207 -14.19 -7.44 -10.35
N ASN A 208 -14.77 -6.25 -10.39
CA ASN A 208 -16.22 -6.08 -10.58
C ASN A 208 -16.79 -6.61 -11.92
N LEU A 209 -15.95 -7.08 -12.86
CA LEU A 209 -16.33 -7.52 -14.20
C LEU A 209 -16.19 -9.03 -14.40
N ASN A 210 -15.25 -9.69 -13.74
CA ASN A 210 -15.04 -11.13 -13.88
C ASN A 210 -14.22 -11.73 -12.73
N TYR A 211 -14.15 -13.06 -12.72
CA TYR A 211 -13.27 -13.86 -11.88
C TYR A 211 -12.39 -14.72 -12.77
N TYR A 212 -11.09 -14.74 -12.51
CA TYR A 212 -10.09 -15.45 -13.30
C TYR A 212 -9.38 -16.47 -12.42
N VAL A 213 -9.27 -17.69 -12.94
CA VAL A 213 -8.50 -18.78 -12.34
C VAL A 213 -7.10 -18.77 -12.94
N ASN A 214 -6.08 -18.89 -12.08
CA ASN A 214 -4.70 -19.00 -12.55
C ASN A 214 -4.45 -20.40 -13.13
N MET A 215 -3.94 -20.46 -14.36
CA MET A 215 -3.59 -21.71 -15.04
C MET A 215 -2.07 -21.95 -15.10
N GLN A 216 -1.28 -21.02 -14.55
CA GLN A 216 0.19 -21.05 -14.54
C GLN A 216 0.73 -21.85 -13.36
N ASP A 217 1.98 -22.33 -13.47
CA ASP A 217 2.69 -22.94 -12.34
C ASP A 217 3.26 -21.85 -11.43
N CYS A 218 2.78 -21.78 -10.18
CA CYS A 218 3.23 -20.82 -9.17
C CYS A 218 3.99 -21.47 -8.02
N ARG A 219 4.56 -22.67 -8.19
CA ARG A 219 5.34 -23.37 -7.13
C ARG A 219 6.54 -22.58 -6.62
N ASN A 220 7.11 -21.71 -7.45
CA ASN A 220 8.27 -20.88 -7.11
C ASN A 220 7.86 -19.43 -6.75
N GLY A 221 6.62 -19.21 -6.33
CA GLY A 221 6.10 -17.87 -6.05
C GLY A 221 5.60 -17.16 -7.30
N CYS A 222 5.68 -15.83 -7.27
CA CYS A 222 5.09 -14.94 -8.28
C CYS A 222 6.09 -14.34 -9.29
N ALA A 223 7.39 -14.65 -9.18
CA ALA A 223 8.45 -14.03 -9.96
C ALA A 223 8.31 -14.25 -11.48
N ASP A 224 7.96 -15.47 -11.90
CA ASP A 224 7.82 -15.85 -13.31
C ASP A 224 6.39 -15.72 -13.83
N MET A 225 5.47 -15.14 -13.04
CA MET A 225 4.06 -15.05 -13.42
C MET A 225 3.79 -13.95 -14.44
N VAL A 226 2.95 -14.26 -15.42
CA VAL A 226 2.46 -13.31 -16.42
C VAL A 226 1.04 -12.86 -16.05
N TYR A 227 0.80 -11.55 -16.07
CA TYR A 227 -0.46 -10.91 -15.65
C TYR A 227 -1.28 -10.39 -16.83
N ASP A 228 -1.23 -11.06 -17.98
CA ASP A 228 -2.10 -10.77 -19.11
C ASP A 228 -3.40 -11.57 -18.98
N LEU A 229 -4.41 -10.95 -18.36
CA LEU A 229 -5.71 -11.58 -18.12
C LEU A 229 -6.52 -11.83 -19.42
N GLU A 230 -6.04 -11.37 -20.58
CA GLU A 230 -6.65 -11.64 -21.88
C GLU A 230 -6.16 -12.97 -22.50
N ASP A 231 -5.03 -13.51 -22.04
CA ASP A 231 -4.54 -14.81 -22.49
C ASP A 231 -5.21 -15.95 -21.70
N LEU A 232 -6.22 -16.55 -22.36
CA LEU A 232 -7.03 -17.66 -21.83
C LEU A 232 -6.23 -18.92 -21.49
N LYS A 233 -4.98 -19.04 -21.93
CA LYS A 233 -4.12 -20.18 -21.58
C LYS A 233 -3.50 -20.04 -20.20
N ILE A 234 -3.34 -18.80 -19.73
CA ILE A 234 -2.71 -18.50 -18.44
C ILE A 234 -3.73 -18.02 -17.40
N TRP A 235 -4.83 -17.40 -17.83
CA TRP A 235 -5.92 -16.95 -16.96
C TRP A 235 -7.27 -17.36 -17.56
N GLU A 236 -7.95 -18.31 -16.91
CA GLU A 236 -9.25 -18.78 -17.36
C GLU A 236 -10.39 -17.97 -16.70
N PRO A 237 -11.19 -17.21 -17.47
CA PRO A 237 -12.32 -16.47 -16.92
C PRO A 237 -13.49 -17.41 -16.61
N VAL A 238 -14.07 -17.27 -15.42
CA VAL A 238 -15.27 -18.01 -15.02
C VAL A 238 -16.48 -17.57 -15.85
N LEU A 239 -16.60 -16.27 -16.15
CA LEU A 239 -17.62 -15.79 -17.07
C LEU A 239 -17.03 -15.66 -18.47
N PHE A 240 -17.13 -16.74 -19.23
CA PHE A 240 -16.71 -16.76 -20.63
C PHE A 240 -17.57 -15.81 -21.48
N GLY A 241 -16.90 -14.99 -22.30
CA GLY A 241 -17.55 -13.97 -23.13
C GLY A 241 -17.97 -12.70 -22.37
N ALA A 242 -17.71 -12.61 -21.06
CA ALA A 242 -17.96 -11.37 -20.30
C ALA A 242 -17.13 -10.21 -20.86
N THR A 243 -17.69 -9.01 -20.76
CA THR A 243 -17.09 -7.79 -21.30
C THR A 243 -15.82 -7.43 -20.52
N TYR A 244 -14.67 -7.48 -21.18
CA TYR A 244 -13.42 -6.97 -20.61
C TYR A 244 -13.36 -5.45 -20.74
N LYS A 245 -12.56 -4.80 -19.89
CA LYS A 245 -12.48 -3.32 -19.81
C LYS A 245 -12.12 -2.68 -21.14
N LYS A 246 -11.18 -3.25 -21.91
CA LYS A 246 -10.84 -2.73 -23.24
C LYS A 246 -12.01 -2.88 -24.23
N GLN A 247 -12.79 -3.97 -24.17
CA GLN A 247 -14.00 -4.13 -25.00
C GLN A 247 -15.08 -3.13 -24.63
N LEU A 248 -15.32 -2.90 -23.33
CA LEU A 248 -16.24 -1.87 -22.87
C LEU A 248 -15.85 -0.48 -23.39
N ILE A 249 -14.56 -0.14 -23.36
CA ILE A 249 -14.05 1.11 -23.93
C ILE A 249 -14.33 1.15 -25.45
N LEU A 250 -14.02 0.07 -26.16
CA LEU A 250 -14.25 -0.03 -27.61
C LEU A 250 -15.74 0.10 -27.97
N ASP A 251 -16.62 -0.53 -27.20
CA ASP A 251 -18.07 -0.49 -27.41
C ASP A 251 -18.65 0.90 -27.11
N VAL A 252 -18.12 1.59 -26.10
CA VAL A 252 -18.48 2.99 -25.83
C VAL A 252 -18.01 3.91 -26.96
N LEU A 253 -16.82 3.68 -27.51
CA LEU A 253 -16.32 4.43 -28.68
C LEU A 253 -17.18 4.16 -29.91
N LYS A 254 -17.45 2.88 -30.23
CA LYS A 254 -18.33 2.47 -31.33
C LYS A 254 -19.74 3.04 -31.17
N LYS A 255 -20.32 3.06 -29.96
CA LYS A 255 -21.63 3.69 -29.69
C LYS A 255 -21.61 5.20 -29.84
N LYS A 256 -20.49 5.87 -29.53
CA LYS A 256 -20.32 7.31 -29.77
C LYS A 256 -20.23 7.60 -31.27
N GLU A 257 -19.47 6.80 -32.00
CA GLU A 257 -19.36 6.87 -33.47
C GLU A 257 -20.69 6.56 -34.16
N SER A 258 -21.40 5.51 -33.72
CA SER A 258 -22.71 5.16 -34.28
C SER A 258 -23.77 6.21 -33.98
N LYS A 259 -23.78 6.82 -32.78
CA LYS A 259 -24.66 7.97 -32.48
C LYS A 259 -24.30 9.23 -33.29
N LEU A 260 -23.04 9.39 -33.70
CA LEU A 260 -22.62 10.47 -34.58
C LEU A 260 -23.06 10.19 -36.03
N MET A 261 -22.91 8.94 -36.49
CA MET A 261 -23.31 8.46 -37.82
C MET A 261 -24.83 8.36 -38.00
N SER A 262 -25.58 7.95 -36.97
CA SER A 262 -27.04 7.85 -37.00
C SER A 262 -27.73 9.22 -37.04
N LYS A 263 -27.01 10.30 -36.70
CA LYS A 263 -27.46 11.69 -36.94
C LYS A 263 -27.27 12.11 -38.41
N ILE A 264 -26.50 11.35 -39.19
CA ILE A 264 -26.16 11.63 -40.59
C ILE A 264 -26.95 10.70 -41.53
N THR A 265 -27.22 9.46 -41.12
CA THR A 265 -27.95 8.45 -41.89
C THR A 265 -28.93 7.67 -41.01
N ASN A 266 -30.17 7.50 -41.47
CA ASN A 266 -31.29 6.94 -40.69
C ASN A 266 -31.34 5.39 -40.60
N ASP A 267 -30.31 4.67 -41.06
CA ASP A 267 -30.32 3.21 -41.06
C ASP A 267 -29.22 2.67 -40.14
N VAL A 268 -29.62 1.93 -39.10
CA VAL A 268 -28.71 1.07 -38.34
C VAL A 268 -29.44 -0.24 -38.05
N GLU A 269 -29.03 -1.31 -38.72
CA GLU A 269 -29.41 -2.68 -38.37
C GLU A 269 -28.62 -3.08 -37.10
N GLU A 270 -29.33 -3.46 -36.03
CA GLU A 270 -28.72 -3.97 -34.80
C GLU A 270 -28.38 -5.46 -34.99
N GLU A 271 -27.09 -5.77 -35.17
CA GLU A 271 -26.62 -7.16 -35.06
C GLU A 271 -26.81 -7.64 -33.61
N GLU A 272 -27.67 -8.64 -33.40
CA GLU A 272 -27.84 -9.32 -32.11
C GLU A 272 -26.54 -10.06 -31.75
N GLN A 273 -25.71 -9.43 -30.91
CA GLN A 273 -24.57 -10.11 -30.32
C GLN A 273 -25.04 -11.19 -29.34
N PRO A 274 -24.36 -12.35 -29.29
CA PRO A 274 -24.68 -13.39 -28.33
C PRO A 274 -24.63 -12.84 -26.91
N ARG A 275 -25.65 -13.16 -26.12
CA ARG A 275 -25.85 -12.64 -24.76
C ARG A 275 -24.72 -13.16 -23.85
N ALA A 276 -23.69 -12.35 -23.67
CA ALA A 276 -22.59 -12.63 -22.75
C ALA A 276 -23.11 -12.83 -21.31
N PHE A 277 -22.49 -13.74 -20.56
CA PHE A 277 -22.72 -13.82 -19.12
C PHE A 277 -22.07 -12.60 -18.44
N GLU A 278 -22.85 -11.85 -17.68
CA GLU A 278 -22.37 -10.69 -16.93
C GLU A 278 -22.24 -11.01 -15.44
N MET A 279 -21.28 -10.37 -14.76
CA MET A 279 -21.18 -10.50 -13.30
C MET A 279 -22.46 -10.04 -12.62
N PRO A 280 -23.00 -10.81 -11.65
CA PRO A 280 -24.19 -10.39 -10.91
C PRO A 280 -23.93 -9.05 -10.21
N ARG A 281 -24.94 -8.17 -10.26
CA ARG A 281 -24.90 -6.86 -9.59
C ARG A 281 -24.39 -6.98 -8.17
N SER A 282 -23.69 -5.93 -7.73
CA SER A 282 -23.20 -5.91 -6.35
C SER A 282 -24.37 -5.97 -5.37
N TRP A 283 -24.26 -6.82 -4.35
CA TRP A 283 -25.25 -6.91 -3.27
C TRP A 283 -24.94 -5.90 -2.15
N VAL A 284 -23.80 -5.22 -2.23
CA VAL A 284 -23.31 -4.24 -1.26
C VAL A 284 -23.75 -2.83 -1.67
N SER A 285 -24.01 -1.98 -0.68
CA SER A 285 -24.24 -0.53 -0.86
C SER A 285 -22.96 0.21 -1.22
N ASP A 286 -23.08 1.45 -1.69
CA ASP A 286 -21.91 2.32 -1.85
C ASP A 286 -21.18 2.49 -0.49
N ILE A 287 -19.86 2.62 -0.54
CA ILE A 287 -19.01 2.73 0.64
C ILE A 287 -19.18 4.13 1.25
N PRO A 288 -19.79 4.27 2.45
CA PRO A 288 -20.03 5.58 3.05
C PRO A 288 -18.83 5.99 3.90
N ILE A 289 -17.84 6.65 3.29
CA ILE A 289 -16.71 7.24 4.03
C ILE A 289 -17.07 8.68 4.39
N SER A 290 -17.02 9.01 5.68
CA SER A 290 -17.19 10.38 6.17
C SER A 290 -15.84 11.08 6.34
N LYS A 291 -15.86 12.41 6.47
CA LYS A 291 -14.66 13.17 6.82
C LYS A 291 -14.09 12.75 8.17
N GLN A 292 -14.96 12.42 9.12
CA GLN A 292 -14.58 11.92 10.43
C GLN A 292 -13.84 10.58 10.33
N ASP A 293 -14.23 9.68 9.42
CA ASP A 293 -13.53 8.40 9.24
C ASP A 293 -12.09 8.61 8.76
N LEU A 294 -11.89 9.59 7.87
CA LEU A 294 -10.56 10.00 7.40
C LEU A 294 -9.72 10.67 8.49
N GLU A 295 -10.35 11.41 9.41
CA GLU A 295 -9.65 12.09 10.51
C GLU A 295 -9.32 11.14 11.67
N THR A 296 -10.24 10.24 12.03
CA THR A 296 -10.09 9.36 13.19
C THR A 296 -9.05 8.26 12.94
N CYS A 297 -8.81 7.89 11.68
CA CYS A 297 -7.75 7.03 11.12
C CYS A 297 -7.55 5.62 11.71
N TRP A 298 -7.74 5.40 13.01
CA TRP A 298 -7.35 4.20 13.75
C TRP A 298 -8.48 3.73 14.66
N PRO A 299 -8.73 2.41 14.75
CA PRO A 299 -9.64 1.85 15.74
C PRO A 299 -9.14 2.19 17.15
N GLY A 300 -9.93 2.91 17.94
CA GLY A 300 -9.52 3.30 19.29
C GLY A 300 -8.47 4.42 19.36
N THR A 301 -8.31 5.22 18.29
CA THR A 301 -7.57 6.51 18.26
C THR A 301 -6.05 6.46 18.37
N GLN A 302 -5.45 5.28 18.54
CA GLN A 302 -4.01 5.05 18.53
C GLN A 302 -3.67 3.78 17.75
N LYS A 303 -2.60 3.79 16.96
CA LYS A 303 -1.98 2.58 16.39
C LYS A 303 -0.57 2.42 16.92
N VAL A 304 -0.26 1.20 17.33
CA VAL A 304 1.09 0.79 17.75
C VAL A 304 1.59 -0.28 16.79
N THR A 305 2.73 -0.03 16.17
CA THR A 305 3.40 -0.99 15.28
C THR A 305 4.78 -1.31 15.85
N GLN A 306 5.04 -2.60 16.04
CA GLN A 306 6.36 -3.09 16.43
C GLN A 306 7.16 -3.37 15.16
N TYR A 307 8.38 -2.84 15.13
CA TYR A 307 9.39 -3.00 14.09
C TYR A 307 10.65 -3.60 14.72
N ARG A 308 11.63 -3.90 13.87
CA ARG A 308 12.92 -4.41 14.31
C ARG A 308 13.61 -3.38 15.21
N LYS A 309 13.73 -3.72 16.49
CA LYS A 309 14.30 -2.85 17.54
C LYS A 309 13.63 -1.47 17.61
N ALA A 310 12.37 -1.36 17.21
CA ALA A 310 11.67 -0.09 17.21
C ALA A 310 10.19 -0.27 17.48
N LYS A 311 9.59 0.66 18.22
CA LYS A 311 8.16 0.76 18.45
C LYS A 311 7.69 2.09 17.91
N LEU A 312 6.73 2.05 16.99
CA LEU A 312 6.12 3.23 16.41
C LEU A 312 4.69 3.38 16.91
N GLU A 313 4.40 4.51 17.54
CA GLU A 313 3.07 4.86 18.04
C GLU A 313 2.56 6.06 17.23
N LYS A 314 1.36 5.94 16.68
CA LYS A 314 0.67 7.02 15.97
C LYS A 314 -0.64 7.32 16.68
N PHE A 315 -0.92 8.60 16.85
CA PHE A 315 -2.11 9.08 17.54
C PHE A 315 -2.99 9.82 16.53
N ALA A 316 -4.32 9.74 16.72
CA ALA A 316 -5.25 10.54 15.94
C ALA A 316 -4.98 12.05 16.18
N PRO A 317 -5.07 12.90 15.14
CA PRO A 317 -4.90 14.34 15.30
C PRO A 317 -5.86 14.91 16.35
N ASP A 318 -5.37 15.88 17.13
CA ASP A 318 -6.13 16.63 18.15
C ASP A 318 -6.76 15.78 19.28
N LEU A 319 -6.47 14.47 19.34
CA LEU A 319 -6.83 13.61 20.46
C LEU A 319 -5.98 13.95 21.71
N MET A 320 -4.68 14.12 21.48
CA MET A 320 -3.71 14.35 22.53
C MET A 320 -3.65 15.85 22.85
N SER A 321 -3.95 16.23 24.09
CA SER A 321 -3.96 17.63 24.52
C SER A 321 -2.60 18.32 24.45
N ASP A 322 -1.52 17.55 24.42
CA ASP A 322 -0.15 18.01 24.28
C ASP A 322 0.31 18.14 22.81
N GLY A 323 -0.57 17.82 21.85
CA GLY A 323 -0.29 17.87 20.42
C GLY A 323 0.58 16.72 19.90
N LEU A 324 0.84 15.67 20.68
CA LEU A 324 1.64 14.53 20.22
C LEU A 324 0.92 13.75 19.12
N ILE A 325 1.56 13.60 17.95
CA ILE A 325 1.01 12.88 16.81
C ILE A 325 1.71 11.56 16.53
N THR A 326 3.01 11.47 16.81
CA THR A 326 3.80 10.27 16.54
C THR A 326 4.93 10.16 17.55
N ARG A 327 5.18 8.95 18.04
CA ARG A 327 6.33 8.60 18.89
C ARG A 327 7.03 7.38 18.33
N LEU A 328 8.34 7.50 18.13
CA LEU A 328 9.23 6.41 17.76
C LEU A 328 10.16 6.13 18.93
N THR A 329 10.14 4.90 19.43
CA THR A 329 11.09 4.41 20.44
C THR A 329 12.00 3.39 19.79
N THR A 330 13.32 3.59 19.88
CA THR A 330 14.32 2.63 19.41
C THR A 330 14.94 1.89 20.58
N TYR A 331 15.32 0.65 20.33
CA TYR A 331 15.83 -0.28 21.34
C TYR A 331 17.20 -0.82 20.94
N LYS A 332 17.98 -1.24 21.92
CA LYS A 332 19.28 -1.86 21.70
C LYS A 332 19.14 -3.29 21.19
N ASP A 333 18.16 -3.99 21.75
CA ASP A 333 17.90 -5.41 21.59
C ASP A 333 16.60 -5.68 20.81
N LEU A 334 16.44 -6.92 20.34
CA LEU A 334 15.26 -7.35 19.57
C LEU A 334 14.02 -7.62 20.43
N ASN A 335 14.20 -7.81 21.74
CA ASN A 335 13.07 -8.00 22.67
C ASN A 335 12.47 -6.67 23.11
N CYS A 336 13.01 -5.55 22.61
CA CYS A 336 12.60 -4.19 22.93
C CYS A 336 12.59 -3.91 24.44
N THR A 337 13.63 -4.34 25.16
CA THR A 337 13.74 -4.12 26.62
C THR A 337 14.52 -2.86 26.96
N ASP A 338 15.61 -2.59 26.25
CA ASP A 338 16.53 -1.49 26.57
C ASP A 338 16.33 -0.33 25.58
N VAL A 339 15.68 0.75 26.04
CA VAL A 339 15.44 1.96 25.23
C VAL A 339 16.76 2.69 24.96
N VAL A 340 16.97 3.06 23.70
CA VAL A 340 18.15 3.83 23.24
C VAL A 340 17.75 5.28 22.96
N MET A 341 16.68 5.48 22.20
CA MET A 341 16.22 6.80 21.83
C MET A 341 14.69 6.85 21.76
N VAL A 342 14.13 8.01 22.12
CA VAL A 342 12.71 8.33 21.95
C VAL A 342 12.62 9.61 21.12
N LYS A 343 11.95 9.53 19.97
CA LYS A 343 11.70 10.65 19.07
C LYS A 343 10.20 10.90 18.97
N GLU A 344 9.78 12.13 19.20
CA GLU A 344 8.39 12.54 19.27
C GLU A 344 8.15 13.67 18.28
N TRP A 345 7.04 13.58 17.55
CA TRP A 345 6.58 14.62 16.65
C TRP A 345 5.27 15.20 17.15
N TYR A 346 5.18 16.52 17.09
CA TYR A 346 4.09 17.29 17.64
C TYR A 346 3.43 18.17 16.57
N GLN A 347 2.15 18.46 16.77
CA GLN A 347 1.36 19.35 15.93
C GLN A 347 0.48 20.26 16.80
N HIS A 348 0.18 21.46 16.30
CA HIS A 348 -0.72 22.43 16.94
C HIS A 348 -0.33 22.87 18.36
N ARG A 349 0.95 22.75 18.73
CA ARG A 349 1.43 23.25 20.02
C ARG A 349 1.61 24.76 20.03
N ASN A 350 1.26 25.37 21.17
CA ASN A 350 1.38 26.82 21.40
C ASN A 350 2.83 27.31 21.44
N ASP A 351 3.76 26.46 21.88
CA ASP A 351 5.19 26.76 21.94
C ASP A 351 5.92 26.53 20.61
N HIS A 352 5.20 26.09 19.57
CA HIS A 352 5.73 25.74 18.27
C HIS A 352 6.76 24.60 18.26
N LEU A 353 6.79 23.75 19.29
CA LEU A 353 7.60 22.53 19.27
C LEU A 353 7.09 21.60 18.17
N GLU A 354 7.97 21.18 17.26
CA GLU A 354 7.65 20.26 16.16
C GLU A 354 8.22 18.86 16.43
N GLU A 355 9.42 18.79 17.01
CA GLU A 355 10.12 17.54 17.24
C GLU A 355 10.92 17.58 18.54
N ARG A 356 10.91 16.47 19.27
CA ARG A 356 11.73 16.24 20.44
C ARG A 356 12.41 14.90 20.34
N GLU A 357 13.72 14.86 20.53
CA GLU A 357 14.51 13.64 20.53
C GLU A 357 15.26 13.52 21.86
N VAL A 358 15.08 12.39 22.53
CA VAL A 358 15.75 12.05 23.79
C VAL A 358 16.61 10.83 23.54
N ASN A 359 17.93 10.99 23.69
CA ASN A 359 18.88 9.88 23.68
C ASN A 359 19.13 9.45 25.12
N GLU A 360 18.64 8.27 25.49
CA GLU A 360 18.72 7.73 26.86
C GLU A 360 20.14 7.26 27.21
N VAL A 361 20.98 6.96 26.22
CA VAL A 361 22.38 6.53 26.43
C VAL A 361 23.24 7.70 26.89
N ASP A 362 23.10 8.84 26.21
CA ASP A 362 23.90 10.03 26.47
C ASP A 362 23.17 11.07 27.35
N SER A 363 21.90 10.80 27.71
CA SER A 363 20.99 11.74 28.40
C SER A 363 20.87 13.10 27.69
N PHE A 364 21.02 13.10 26.36
CA PHE A 364 20.95 14.30 25.54
C PHE A 364 19.53 14.52 25.01
N ILE A 365 19.05 15.75 25.05
CA ILE A 365 17.72 16.14 24.57
C ILE A 365 17.89 17.19 23.48
N THR A 366 17.31 16.92 22.32
CA THR A 366 17.23 17.86 21.20
C THR A 366 15.79 18.25 20.98
N GLU A 367 15.51 19.54 20.88
CA GLU A 367 14.18 20.08 20.60
C GLU A 367 14.24 21.00 19.39
N SER A 368 13.34 20.75 18.43
CA SER A 368 13.22 21.54 17.20
C SER A 368 11.89 22.26 17.19
N PHE A 369 11.95 23.58 16.98
CA PHE A 369 10.80 24.47 16.99
C PHE A 369 10.58 25.10 15.63
N LYS A 370 9.31 25.28 15.26
CA LYS A 370 8.93 25.97 14.02
C LYS A 370 9.46 27.40 14.04
N ARG A 371 10.07 27.81 12.93
CA ARG A 371 10.56 29.18 12.77
C ARG A 371 9.38 30.15 12.61
N VAL A 372 9.09 30.92 13.65
CA VAL A 372 8.11 32.02 13.57
C VAL A 372 8.76 33.20 12.84
N GLN A 373 8.39 33.45 11.57
CA GLN A 373 8.71 34.72 10.93
C GLN A 373 7.89 35.81 11.63
N ARG A 374 8.57 36.67 12.40
CA ARG A 374 7.97 37.92 12.85
C ARG A 374 7.78 38.79 11.61
N PHE A 375 6.54 38.99 11.19
CA PHE A 375 6.21 40.09 10.29
C PHE A 375 6.67 41.38 10.97
N HIS A 376 7.69 42.03 10.40
CA HIS A 376 7.95 43.42 10.73
C HIS A 376 6.74 44.22 10.24
N LEU A 377 5.94 44.71 11.19
CA LEU A 377 4.94 45.75 10.94
C LEU A 377 5.69 46.93 10.29
N LEU A 378 5.36 47.20 9.03
CA LEU A 378 5.69 48.46 8.35
C LEU A 378 4.66 49.52 8.71
#